data_AF-A0A382U3V6-F1
#
_entry.id   AF-A0A382U3V6-F1
#
_cell.length_a   1.000
_cell.length_b   1.000
_cell.length_c   1.000
_cell.angle_alpha   90.00
_cell.angle_beta   90.00
_cell.angle_gamma   90.00
#
_symmetry.space_group_name_H-M   'P 1'
#
loop_
_entity.id
_entity.type
_entity.pdbx_description
1 polymer ?
#
loop_
_entity_poly.entity_id
_entity_poly.type
_entity_poly.pdbx_seq_one_letter_code
_entity_poly.pdbx_strand_id
1 'polypeptide(L)'
;MSFLLTPKRSLPRLNDKFYFTPLLLISILFPQEPEPIQAGVAPPSGVYAPGINVLHYDVEIGLGKETDWFAGKVNVKIALDEDSPVLPLDFSGLELLQLSVQGNKSTYSYQNGVIRIPLKNFQKNDTVVVELSYRGIPDDGLILNKNIHGERTAFVDN
;
A
#
# COMPACT_ATOMS: atom_id res chain seq x y z
N MET A 1 24.67 -79.54 -13.66
CA MET A 1 24.85 -78.08 -13.57
C MET A 1 24.19 -77.62 -12.28
N SER A 2 25.00 -77.32 -11.27
CA SER A 2 24.59 -76.81 -9.96
C SER A 2 24.06 -75.38 -10.09
N PHE A 3 23.11 -74.98 -9.25
CA PHE A 3 23.37 -74.05 -8.15
C PHE A 3 22.20 -74.06 -7.15
N LEU A 4 22.58 -74.16 -5.88
CA LEU A 4 21.76 -74.12 -4.67
C LEU A 4 21.37 -72.67 -4.33
N LEU A 5 20.23 -72.46 -3.66
CA LEU A 5 20.10 -71.87 -2.31
C LEU A 5 18.64 -71.44 -2.02
N THR A 6 18.06 -72.05 -0.98
CA THR A 6 16.87 -71.65 -0.21
C THR A 6 17.24 -70.55 0.84
N PRO A 7 16.35 -70.01 1.73
CA PRO A 7 14.91 -69.70 1.65
C PRO A 7 14.49 -68.35 2.33
N LYS A 8 13.18 -68.04 2.27
CA LYS A 8 12.30 -67.35 3.25
C LYS A 8 12.66 -65.94 3.78
N ARG A 9 11.80 -64.94 3.51
CA ARG A 9 11.52 -63.82 4.44
C ARG A 9 10.08 -63.30 4.27
N SER A 10 9.34 -63.36 5.37
CA SER A 10 8.01 -62.80 5.58
C SER A 10 8.01 -61.28 5.51
N LEU A 11 7.05 -60.69 4.79
CA LEU A 11 6.79 -59.25 4.86
C LEU A 11 5.88 -58.96 6.07
N PRO A 12 6.23 -58.03 6.96
CA PRO A 12 5.32 -57.52 7.97
C PRO A 12 4.29 -56.59 7.33
N ARG A 13 3.04 -56.65 7.82
CA ARG A 13 2.01 -55.64 7.55
C ARG A 13 2.49 -54.31 8.15
N LEU A 14 2.77 -53.32 7.32
CA LEU A 14 3.05 -51.96 7.78
C LEU A 14 1.72 -51.26 8.04
N ASN A 15 1.48 -50.98 9.32
CA ASN A 15 0.33 -50.27 9.84
C ASN A 15 0.77 -48.83 10.09
N ASP A 16 0.77 -48.00 9.05
CA ASP A 16 1.24 -46.62 9.18
C ASP A 16 0.07 -45.64 9.31
N LYS A 17 0.12 -44.97 10.45
CA LYS A 17 -0.82 -44.00 11.00
C LYS A 17 -0.85 -42.78 10.07
N PHE A 18 -2.05 -42.35 9.69
CA PHE A 18 -2.26 -41.07 9.02
C PHE A 18 -1.86 -39.93 9.98
N TYR A 19 -0.70 -39.33 9.73
CA TYR A 19 -0.31 -38.06 10.35
C TYR A 19 -1.11 -36.94 9.67
N PHE A 20 -2.12 -36.43 10.37
CA PHE A 20 -2.88 -35.26 9.97
C PHE A 20 -2.05 -34.01 10.29
N THR A 21 -1.25 -33.54 9.33
CA THR A 21 -0.61 -32.23 9.41
C THR A 21 -1.68 -31.16 9.20
N PRO A 22 -1.93 -30.26 10.18
CA PRO A 22 -2.84 -29.15 9.94
C PRO A 22 -2.16 -28.18 8.97
N LEU A 23 -2.73 -28.04 7.78
CA LEU A 23 -2.37 -27.01 6.82
C LEU A 23 -2.78 -25.67 7.43
N LEU A 24 -1.80 -24.91 7.93
CA LEU A 24 -2.02 -23.56 8.41
C LEU A 24 -2.32 -22.69 7.19
N LEU A 25 -3.60 -22.46 6.90
CA LEU A 25 -4.04 -21.48 5.92
C LEU A 25 -3.62 -20.10 6.42
N ILE A 26 -2.49 -19.61 5.90
CA ILE A 26 -2.08 -18.23 6.05
C ILE A 26 -2.98 -17.42 5.12
N SER A 27 -4.04 -16.83 5.68
CA SER A 27 -4.86 -15.84 4.99
C SER A 27 -3.96 -14.66 4.64
N ILE A 28 -3.62 -14.51 3.37
CA ILE A 28 -2.98 -13.29 2.86
C ILE A 28 -4.06 -12.21 2.94
N LEU A 29 -4.04 -11.37 3.98
CA LEU A 29 -4.80 -10.13 4.00
C LEU A 29 -4.20 -9.23 2.92
N PHE A 30 -4.83 -9.19 1.75
CA PHE A 30 -4.64 -8.08 0.83
C PHE A 30 -5.18 -6.83 1.53
N PRO A 31 -4.41 -5.72 1.60
CA PRO A 31 -4.94 -4.44 2.07
C PRO A 31 -6.14 -4.08 1.19
N GLN A 32 -7.34 -4.20 1.74
CA GLN A 32 -8.57 -3.78 1.06
C GLN A 32 -8.72 -2.28 1.27
N GLU A 33 -9.01 -1.55 0.19
CA GLU A 33 -9.37 -0.14 0.29
C GLU A 33 -10.59 0.00 1.21
N PRO A 34 -10.63 1.01 2.10
CA PRO A 34 -11.80 1.27 2.92
C PRO A 34 -13.04 1.53 2.04
N GLU A 35 -14.22 1.20 2.57
CA GLU A 35 -15.49 1.49 1.91
C GLU A 35 -15.59 2.98 1.50
N PRO A 36 -16.11 3.29 0.29
CA PRO A 36 -16.25 4.66 -0.18
C PRO A 36 -17.02 5.55 0.80
N ILE A 37 -16.56 6.78 0.99
CA ILE A 37 -17.29 7.76 1.82
C ILE A 37 -18.59 8.19 1.15
N GLN A 38 -19.65 8.36 1.94
CA GLN A 38 -20.89 8.93 1.44
C GLN A 38 -20.69 10.41 1.08
N ALA A 39 -20.93 10.76 -0.19
CA ALA A 39 -20.78 12.13 -0.67
C ALA A 39 -21.61 13.11 0.17
N GLY A 40 -20.99 14.22 0.58
CA GLY A 40 -21.63 15.28 1.36
C GLY A 40 -21.79 14.99 2.86
N VAL A 41 -21.38 13.81 3.33
CA VAL A 41 -21.36 13.47 4.77
C VAL A 41 -19.91 13.35 5.21
N ALA A 42 -19.48 14.21 6.14
CA ALA A 42 -18.17 14.06 6.76
C ALA A 42 -18.13 12.69 7.46
N PRO A 43 -17.08 11.88 7.23
CA PRO A 43 -17.00 10.58 7.88
C PRO A 43 -16.88 10.74 9.40
N PRO A 44 -17.23 9.71 10.18
CA PRO A 44 -17.14 9.74 11.63
C PRO A 44 -15.74 10.17 12.09
N SER A 45 -15.68 11.00 13.15
CA SER A 45 -14.39 11.36 13.77
C SER A 45 -13.64 10.09 14.19
N GLY A 46 -12.37 9.98 13.79
CA GLY A 46 -11.51 8.82 14.07
C GLY A 46 -11.31 7.84 12.91
N VAL A 47 -11.96 8.04 11.74
CA VAL A 47 -11.57 7.33 10.51
C VAL A 47 -10.23 7.84 9.98
N TYR A 48 -9.93 9.12 10.20
CA TYR A 48 -8.65 9.73 9.87
C TYR A 48 -7.62 9.58 10.99
N ALA A 49 -6.35 9.68 10.62
CA ALA A 49 -5.24 9.55 11.55
C ALA A 49 -5.40 10.54 12.72
N PRO A 50 -5.35 10.07 13.98
CA PRO A 50 -5.41 10.97 15.14
C PRO A 50 -4.22 11.93 15.08
N GLY A 51 -4.42 13.16 15.55
CA GLY A 51 -3.36 14.16 15.60
C GLY A 51 -3.07 14.88 14.27
N ILE A 52 -3.71 14.47 13.17
CA ILE A 52 -3.47 14.99 11.83
C ILE A 52 -4.73 15.63 11.26
N ASN A 53 -4.63 16.91 10.90
CA ASN A 53 -5.68 17.63 10.18
C ASN A 53 -5.12 18.14 8.85
N VAL A 54 -5.45 17.46 7.74
CA VAL A 54 -4.99 17.88 6.41
C VAL A 54 -5.80 19.07 5.92
N LEU A 55 -5.12 20.19 5.66
CA LEU A 55 -5.73 21.45 5.26
C LEU A 55 -5.82 21.61 3.74
N HIS A 56 -4.82 21.12 3.01
CA HIS A 56 -4.72 21.34 1.58
C HIS A 56 -3.80 20.32 0.89
N TYR A 57 -4.16 19.98 -0.34
CA TYR A 57 -3.31 19.27 -1.26
C TYR A 57 -3.07 20.16 -2.48
N ASP A 58 -1.80 20.35 -2.83
CA ASP A 58 -1.37 20.84 -4.12
C ASP A 58 -0.80 19.65 -4.89
N VAL A 59 -1.38 19.33 -6.04
CA VAL A 59 -1.12 18.08 -6.78
C VAL A 59 -0.82 18.41 -8.24
N GLU A 60 0.38 18.08 -8.68
CA GLU A 60 0.76 18.06 -10.09
C GLU A 60 0.79 16.62 -10.58
N ILE A 61 0.04 16.33 -11.64
CA ILE A 61 0.00 15.01 -12.28
C ILE A 61 0.63 15.06 -13.67
N GLY A 62 1.51 14.11 -13.95
CA GLY A 62 2.05 13.82 -15.27
C GLY A 62 1.54 12.48 -15.79
N LEU A 63 0.99 12.49 -17.01
CA LEU A 63 0.54 11.29 -17.73
C LEU A 63 1.52 10.95 -18.84
N GLY A 64 1.92 9.67 -18.92
CA GLY A 64 2.72 9.13 -20.01
C GLY A 64 1.97 9.24 -21.34
N LYS A 65 2.68 9.63 -22.41
CA LYS A 65 2.08 9.75 -23.75
C LYS A 65 1.72 8.40 -24.38
N GLU A 66 2.54 7.38 -24.15
CA GLU A 66 2.43 6.06 -24.81
C GLU A 66 2.47 4.88 -23.83
N THR A 67 2.43 5.15 -22.52
CA THR A 67 2.52 4.15 -21.46
C THR A 67 1.44 4.41 -20.40
N ASP A 68 1.12 3.40 -19.59
CA ASP A 68 0.27 3.56 -18.39
C ASP A 68 1.02 4.25 -17.24
N TRP A 69 2.04 5.03 -17.60
CA TRP A 69 2.90 5.70 -16.66
C TRP A 69 2.21 6.92 -16.08
N PHE A 70 2.23 6.98 -14.76
CA PHE A 70 1.70 8.04 -13.92
C PHE A 70 2.85 8.62 -13.10
N ALA A 71 2.87 9.94 -12.95
CA ALA A 71 3.78 10.62 -12.04
C ALA A 71 3.02 11.69 -11.27
N GLY A 72 3.34 11.83 -9.99
CA GLY A 72 2.77 12.86 -9.14
C GLY A 72 3.84 13.63 -8.39
N LYS A 73 3.62 14.92 -8.23
CA LYS A 73 4.24 15.73 -7.19
C LYS A 73 3.13 16.30 -6.34
N VAL A 74 3.25 16.14 -5.02
CA VAL A 74 2.20 16.50 -4.09
C VAL A 74 2.80 17.26 -2.92
N ASN A 75 2.19 18.39 -2.57
CA ASN A 75 2.44 19.11 -1.33
C ASN A 75 1.19 19.01 -0.45
N VAL A 76 1.36 18.41 0.73
CA VAL A 76 0.29 18.25 1.72
C VAL A 76 0.53 19.24 2.85
N LYS A 77 -0.41 20.18 3.04
CA LYS A 77 -0.37 21.13 4.15
C LYS A 77 -1.24 20.60 5.29
N ILE A 78 -0.67 20.50 6.49
CA ILE A 78 -1.25 19.77 7.61
C ILE A 78 -1.17 20.63 8.87
N ALA A 79 -2.27 20.78 9.59
CA ALA A 79 -2.28 21.25 10.97
C ALA A 79 -2.14 20.06 11.93
N LEU A 80 -1.32 20.22 12.95
CA LEU A 80 -1.11 19.17 13.96
C LEU A 80 -2.02 19.39 15.17
N ASP A 81 -2.73 18.36 15.58
CA ASP A 81 -3.62 18.41 16.76
C ASP A 81 -2.95 17.85 18.03
N GLU A 82 -1.75 17.29 17.89
CA GLU A 82 -0.90 16.77 18.96
C GLU A 82 0.60 16.99 18.67
N ASP A 83 1.45 16.73 19.66
CA ASP A 83 2.90 16.88 19.54
C ASP A 83 3.53 15.67 18.85
N SER A 84 4.36 15.94 17.85
CA SER A 84 5.14 14.93 17.11
C SER A 84 4.35 13.70 16.63
N PRO A 85 3.20 13.88 15.94
CA PRO A 85 2.39 12.77 15.45
C PRO A 85 3.11 11.98 14.36
N VAL A 86 2.52 10.83 14.01
CA VAL A 86 2.90 10.07 12.81
C VAL A 86 1.84 10.32 11.75
N LEU A 87 2.26 10.79 10.58
CA LEU A 87 1.39 10.93 9.42
C LEU A 87 1.36 9.61 8.64
N PRO A 88 0.22 8.89 8.60
CA PRO A 88 0.01 7.82 7.64
C PRO A 88 -0.49 8.37 6.31
N LEU A 89 0.00 7.81 5.22
CA LEU A 89 -0.51 8.03 3.87
C LEU A 89 -0.69 6.68 3.19
N ASP A 90 -1.90 6.44 2.69
CA ASP A 90 -2.18 5.27 1.85
C ASP A 90 -1.45 5.45 0.52
N PHE A 91 -0.67 4.43 0.15
CA PHE A 91 0.24 4.46 -0.98
C PHE A 91 0.55 3.04 -1.45
N SER A 92 0.05 2.66 -2.62
CA SER A 92 0.29 1.35 -3.25
C SER A 92 0.53 1.53 -4.76
N GLY A 93 1.06 0.50 -5.42
CA GLY A 93 1.33 0.48 -6.87
C GLY A 93 2.40 1.41 -7.42
N LEU A 94 2.86 2.38 -6.64
CA LEU A 94 3.75 3.45 -7.10
C LEU A 94 5.11 3.38 -6.41
N GLU A 95 6.13 3.87 -7.12
CA GLU A 95 7.48 4.08 -6.60
C GLU A 95 7.57 5.49 -6.00
N LEU A 96 7.88 5.59 -4.70
CA LEU A 96 8.18 6.85 -4.06
C LEU A 96 9.62 7.29 -4.39
N LEU A 97 9.79 8.47 -4.97
CA LEU A 97 11.08 9.00 -5.40
C LEU A 97 11.68 9.97 -4.38
N GLN A 98 10.84 10.83 -3.83
CA GLN A 98 11.24 11.83 -2.84
C GLN A 98 10.14 12.01 -1.81
N LEU A 99 10.58 12.24 -0.57
CA LEU A 99 9.73 12.62 0.55
C LEU A 99 10.50 13.59 1.44
N SER A 100 9.94 14.79 1.61
CA SER A 100 10.46 15.82 2.50
C SER A 100 9.38 16.37 3.42
N VAL A 101 9.82 16.87 4.58
CA VAL A 101 9.01 17.59 5.55
C VAL A 101 9.66 18.95 5.74
N GLN A 102 8.92 20.02 5.45
CA GLN A 102 9.43 21.40 5.42
C GLN A 102 10.73 21.52 4.59
N GLY A 103 10.76 20.94 3.39
CA GLY A 103 11.93 20.95 2.50
C GLY A 103 13.09 20.03 2.91
N ASN A 104 13.05 19.41 4.09
CA ASN A 104 14.10 18.51 4.57
C ASN A 104 13.75 17.06 4.26
N LYS A 105 14.68 16.30 3.68
CA LYS A 105 14.49 14.87 3.45
C LYS A 105 14.13 14.18 4.76
N SER A 106 13.01 13.46 4.76
CA SER A 106 12.50 12.78 5.94
C SER A 106 12.63 11.26 5.80
N THR A 107 12.71 10.59 6.94
CA THR A 107 12.66 9.13 7.01
C THR A 107 11.21 8.68 7.12
N TYR A 108 10.89 7.54 6.54
CA TYR A 108 9.57 6.93 6.62
C TYR A 108 9.69 5.41 6.74
N SER A 109 8.63 4.75 7.18
CA SER A 109 8.44 3.32 6.98
C SER A 109 7.35 3.06 5.97
N TYR A 110 7.43 1.93 5.27
CA TYR A 110 6.41 1.48 4.34
C TYR A 110 6.01 0.05 4.70
N GLN A 111 4.73 -0.15 5.01
CA GLN A 111 4.20 -1.47 5.36
C GLN A 111 2.72 -1.54 4.97
N ASN A 112 2.34 -2.63 4.30
CA ASN A 112 0.94 -2.94 3.93
C ASN A 112 0.23 -1.80 3.18
N GLY A 113 0.91 -1.16 2.21
CA GLY A 113 0.30 -0.09 1.42
C GLY A 113 0.20 1.25 2.16
N VAL A 114 0.90 1.43 3.29
CA VAL A 114 0.89 2.67 4.06
C VAL A 114 2.31 3.18 4.27
N ILE A 115 2.57 4.43 3.87
CA ILE A 115 3.76 5.19 4.26
C ILE A 115 3.49 5.84 5.62
N ARG A 116 4.41 5.71 6.56
CA ARG A 116 4.34 6.36 7.87
C ARG A 116 5.50 7.31 8.06
N ILE A 117 5.18 8.59 8.26
CA ILE A 117 6.14 9.70 8.35
C ILE A 117 6.12 10.25 9.77
N PRO A 118 7.17 10.04 10.57
CA PRO A 118 7.27 10.66 11.89
C PRO A 118 7.48 12.17 11.75
N LEU A 119 6.54 12.99 12.22
CA LEU A 119 6.65 14.46 12.23
C LEU A 119 7.39 14.92 13.50
N LYS A 120 8.61 14.43 13.68
CA LYS A 120 9.44 14.71 14.87
C LYS A 120 9.72 16.20 15.00
N ASN A 121 9.72 16.69 16.24
CA ASN A 121 10.05 18.07 16.61
C ASN A 121 9.03 19.13 16.16
N PHE A 122 7.86 18.71 15.68
CA PHE A 122 6.71 19.59 15.53
C PHE A 122 5.79 19.45 16.74
N GLN A 123 5.06 20.51 17.04
CA GLN A 123 4.17 20.62 18.19
C GLN A 123 2.73 20.77 17.73
N LYS A 124 1.80 20.55 18.65
CA LYS A 124 0.39 20.88 18.46
C LYS A 124 0.24 22.33 17.98
N ASN A 125 -0.69 22.53 17.05
CA ASN A 125 -0.98 23.77 16.33
C ASN A 125 0.07 24.21 15.30
N ASP A 126 1.18 23.47 15.12
CA ASP A 126 2.06 23.73 13.99
C ASP A 126 1.35 23.42 12.67
N THR A 127 1.78 24.13 11.62
CA THR A 127 1.43 23.79 10.25
C THR A 127 2.65 23.27 9.52
N VAL A 128 2.56 22.05 9.02
CA VAL A 128 3.65 21.33 8.36
C VAL A 128 3.32 21.12 6.88
N VAL A 129 4.32 21.28 6.02
CA VAL A 129 4.23 20.89 4.62
C VAL A 129 5.02 19.59 4.42
N VAL A 130 4.34 18.57 3.90
CA VAL A 130 4.93 17.30 3.49
C VAL A 130 4.90 17.24 1.97
N GLU A 131 6.06 17.08 1.36
CA GLU A 131 6.22 17.07 -0.08
C GLU A 131 6.62 15.66 -0.51
N LEU A 132 5.97 15.13 -1.54
CA LEU A 132 6.27 13.82 -2.09
C LEU A 132 6.24 13.84 -3.60
N SER A 133 7.13 13.04 -4.20
CA SER A 133 7.08 12.75 -5.62
C SER A 133 7.17 11.26 -5.85
N TYR A 134 6.37 10.77 -6.79
CA TYR A 134 6.23 9.36 -7.06
C TYR A 134 5.96 9.13 -8.55
N ARG A 135 6.15 7.89 -8.99
CA ARG A 135 5.87 7.47 -10.36
C ARG A 135 5.53 5.98 -10.42
N GLY A 136 4.94 5.53 -11.51
CA GLY A 136 4.70 4.10 -11.74
C GLY A 136 3.45 3.87 -12.56
N ILE A 137 2.83 2.72 -12.33
CA ILE A 137 1.53 2.36 -12.90
C ILE A 137 0.61 2.17 -11.69
N PRO A 138 -0.48 2.94 -11.54
CA PRO A 138 -1.43 2.75 -10.45
C PRO A 138 -1.98 1.32 -10.47
N ASP A 139 -2.07 0.68 -9.31
CA ASP A 139 -2.61 -0.68 -9.20
C ASP A 139 -4.15 -0.70 -9.37
N ASP A 140 -4.83 0.40 -9.06
CA ASP A 140 -6.29 0.56 -9.12
C ASP A 140 -6.71 2.06 -9.14
N GLY A 141 -8.02 2.34 -9.28
CA GLY A 141 -8.64 3.66 -9.10
C GLY A 141 -8.42 4.68 -10.21
N LEU A 142 -7.49 4.41 -11.14
CA LEU A 142 -7.21 5.27 -12.28
C LEU A 142 -7.03 4.47 -13.57
N ILE A 143 -7.92 4.70 -14.53
CA ILE A 143 -7.82 4.14 -15.87
C ILE A 143 -7.18 5.17 -16.79
N LEU A 144 -5.99 4.88 -17.30
CA LEU A 144 -5.36 5.69 -18.34
C LEU A 144 -5.74 5.13 -19.72
N ASN A 145 -6.54 5.86 -20.49
CA ASN A 145 -7.00 5.42 -21.82
C ASN A 145 -7.20 6.58 -22.80
N LYS A 146 -7.47 6.29 -24.07
CA LYS A 146 -7.86 7.30 -25.06
C LYS A 146 -9.33 7.69 -24.86
N ASN A 147 -9.63 8.97 -24.90
CA ASN A 147 -11.01 9.47 -25.00
C ASN A 147 -11.60 9.19 -26.39
N ILE A 148 -12.86 9.59 -26.61
CA ILE A 148 -13.56 9.41 -27.88
C ILE A 148 -12.90 10.14 -29.07
N HIS A 149 -11.98 11.08 -28.80
CA HIS A 149 -11.21 11.83 -29.80
C HIS A 149 -9.79 11.24 -30.00
N GLY A 150 -9.46 10.14 -29.33
CA GLY A 150 -8.17 9.48 -29.44
C GLY A 150 -7.07 10.06 -28.53
N GLU A 151 -7.39 11.03 -27.67
CA GLU A 151 -6.43 11.70 -26.79
C GLU A 151 -6.28 10.96 -25.45
N ARG A 152 -5.03 10.84 -24.97
CA ARG A 152 -4.73 10.17 -23.70
C ARG A 152 -5.34 10.96 -22.53
N THR A 153 -6.16 10.28 -21.74
CA THR A 153 -6.97 10.85 -20.67
C THR A 153 -6.92 9.91 -19.46
N ALA A 154 -7.03 10.47 -18.26
CA ALA A 154 -7.21 9.72 -17.03
C ALA A 154 -8.70 9.69 -16.66
N PHE A 155 -9.22 8.50 -16.40
CA PHE A 155 -10.59 8.26 -15.94
C PHE A 155 -10.52 7.65 -14.55
N VAL A 156 -11.47 8.03 -13.69
CA VAL A 156 -11.65 7.38 -12.40
C VAL A 156 -12.57 6.19 -12.60
N ASP A 157 -12.22 5.04 -12.01
CA ASP A 157 -13.13 3.91 -11.91
C ASP A 157 -14.06 4.15 -10.71
N ASN A 158 -15.37 4.05 -10.91
CA ASN A 158 -16.41 4.38 -9.90
C ASN A 158 -17.37 3.19 -9.75
#